data_AF-A0A7V8DZW2-F1
#
_entry.id   AF-A0A7V8DZW2-F1
#
_cell.length_a   1.000
_cell.length_b   1.000
_cell.length_c   1.000
_cell.angle_alpha   90.00
_cell.angle_beta   90.00
_cell.angle_gamma   90.00
#
_symmetry.space_group_name_H-M   'P 1'
#
loop_
_entity.id
_entity.type
_entity.pdbx_description
1 polymer ?
#
loop_
_entity_poly.entity_id
_entity_poly.type
_entity_poly.pdbx_seq_one_letter_code
_entity_poly.pdbx_strand_id
1 'polypeptide(L)'
;MNRDRLPVVFAILALCTGIAVSVARTGRADDPGSTLFQPIPDSWTRRSLRPVPNPDQYANPQPHRCRPYRVAASADGRRAWITLSGKEIRPGSEVAVLDVPARRETCRVTVGRYPFAVRMHPSGRWVAVTNRYSNFLSVIDAATNEVTSEIPVPFYCEELEFSPDGRLACLASFRENQVFVVDLREENGRLTGRMRELGFDRTAFRGDEIAGIATESVCRSCG
;
A
#
# COMPACT_ATOMS: atom_id res chain seq x y z
N MET A 1 -18.76 32.22 47.09
CA MET A 1 -17.43 32.33 46.47
C MET A 1 -17.14 31.01 45.77
N ASN A 2 -16.93 31.04 44.46
CA ASN A 2 -17.27 29.97 43.51
C ASN A 2 -16.34 28.73 43.60
N ARG A 3 -16.87 27.53 43.89
CA ARG A 3 -16.11 26.27 44.09
C ARG A 3 -15.66 25.59 42.79
N ASP A 4 -16.11 26.06 41.63
CA ASP A 4 -15.87 25.40 40.33
C ASP A 4 -14.56 25.80 39.62
N ARG A 5 -13.74 26.66 40.23
CA ARG A 5 -12.48 27.15 39.62
C ARG A 5 -11.22 26.39 40.05
N LEU A 6 -11.26 25.57 41.10
CA LEU A 6 -10.08 24.81 41.54
C LEU A 6 -9.53 23.82 40.49
N PRO A 7 -10.32 22.97 39.81
CA PRO A 7 -9.76 21.97 38.89
C PRO A 7 -9.14 22.59 37.63
N VAL A 8 -9.65 23.73 37.17
CA VAL A 8 -9.10 24.46 36.02
C VAL A 8 -7.76 25.12 36.38
N VAL A 9 -7.63 25.66 37.59
CA VAL A 9 -6.37 26.23 38.08
C VAL A 9 -5.29 25.15 38.24
N PHE A 10 -5.65 23.95 38.72
CA PHE A 10 -4.72 22.81 38.77
C PHE A 10 -4.30 22.31 37.39
N ALA A 11 -5.22 22.25 36.42
CA ALA A 11 -4.89 21.87 35.05
C ALA A 11 -3.95 22.88 34.35
N ILE A 12 -4.17 24.18 34.57
CA ILE A 12 -3.29 25.24 34.05
C ILE A 12 -1.92 25.18 34.73
N LEU A 13 -1.86 24.96 36.05
CA LEU A 13 -0.58 24.78 36.76
C LEU A 13 0.18 23.54 36.27
N ALA A 14 -0.49 22.41 36.05
CA ALA A 14 0.13 21.22 35.50
C ALA A 14 0.67 21.43 34.08
N LEU A 15 -0.08 22.13 33.23
CA LEU A 15 0.35 22.51 31.88
C LEU A 15 1.54 23.46 31.91
N CYS A 16 1.50 24.52 32.74
CA CYS A 16 2.61 25.45 32.92
C CYS A 16 3.86 24.77 33.49
N THR A 17 3.70 23.80 34.39
CA THR A 17 4.81 22.99 34.92
C THR A 17 5.38 22.09 33.82
N GLY A 18 4.53 21.46 32.99
CA GLY A 18 4.96 20.66 31.84
C GLY A 18 5.72 21.47 30.79
N ILE A 19 5.23 22.67 30.47
CA ILE A 19 5.89 23.62 29.56
C ILE A 19 7.21 24.10 30.17
N ALA A 20 7.24 24.44 31.46
CA ALA A 20 8.48 24.86 32.13
C ALA A 20 9.53 23.73 32.16
N VAL A 21 9.13 22.48 32.39
CA VAL A 21 10.01 21.30 32.32
C VAL A 21 10.51 21.07 30.88
N SER A 22 9.64 21.26 29.88
CA SER A 22 10.01 21.11 28.47
C SER A 22 10.96 22.22 28.02
N VAL A 23 10.73 23.47 28.43
CA VAL A 23 11.60 24.63 28.15
C VAL A 23 12.94 24.49 28.89
N ALA A 24 12.92 23.99 30.14
CA ALA A 24 14.14 23.67 30.88
C ALA A 24 14.95 22.53 30.23
N ARG A 25 14.29 21.57 29.56
CA ARG A 25 14.95 20.53 28.76
C ARG A 25 15.52 21.04 27.43
N THR A 26 14.91 22.05 26.82
CA THR A 26 15.43 22.67 25.58
C THR A 26 16.48 23.77 25.83
N GLY A 27 16.60 24.23 27.08
CA GLY A 27 17.33 25.45 27.44
C GLY A 27 18.75 25.27 27.98
N ARG A 28 19.39 24.10 27.82
CA ARG A 28 20.80 23.94 28.14
C ARG A 28 21.54 23.38 26.93
N ALA A 29 22.11 24.28 26.14
CA ALA A 29 23.00 23.95 25.02
C ALA A 29 24.24 23.13 25.44
N ASP A 30 24.49 23.00 26.75
CA ASP A 30 25.65 22.30 27.32
C ASP A 30 25.31 20.96 28.00
N ASP A 31 24.13 20.37 27.77
CA ASP A 31 23.81 19.01 28.25
C ASP A 31 24.23 17.94 27.21
N PRO A 32 25.31 17.18 27.45
CA PRO A 32 25.82 16.17 26.52
C PRO A 32 24.89 14.95 26.34
N GLY A 33 23.77 14.87 27.06
CA GLY A 33 22.77 13.79 26.94
C GLY A 33 21.63 14.05 25.95
N SER A 34 21.54 15.21 25.31
CA SER A 34 20.45 15.54 24.37
C SER A 34 20.69 14.95 22.96
N THR A 35 20.38 13.67 22.77
CA THR A 35 20.66 12.92 21.53
C THR A 35 19.75 13.23 20.34
N LEU A 36 18.87 14.24 20.39
CA LEU A 36 17.87 14.40 19.33
C LEU A 36 18.37 15.15 18.09
N PHE A 37 19.31 16.08 18.19
CA PHE A 37 19.89 16.74 17.01
C PHE A 37 21.29 17.28 17.31
N GLN A 38 22.30 16.40 17.33
CA GLN A 38 23.67 16.90 17.27
C GLN A 38 23.97 17.33 15.82
N PRO A 39 24.47 18.57 15.59
CA PRO A 39 24.97 18.94 14.28
C PRO A 39 26.06 17.94 13.90
N ILE A 40 25.98 17.44 12.66
CA ILE A 40 27.02 16.58 12.11
C ILE A 40 28.35 17.34 12.26
N PRO A 41 29.34 16.81 12.99
CA PRO A 41 30.57 17.55 13.23
C PRO A 41 31.23 17.88 11.90
N ASP A 42 31.87 19.05 11.79
CA ASP A 42 32.55 19.50 10.56
C ASP A 42 33.64 18.51 10.09
N SER A 43 34.07 17.61 10.98
CA SER A 43 34.97 16.49 10.68
C SER A 43 34.32 15.32 9.92
N TRP A 44 32.99 15.27 9.82
CA TRP A 44 32.29 14.21 9.12
C TRP A 44 32.45 14.40 7.62
N THR A 45 33.23 13.53 7.01
CA THR A 45 33.38 13.48 5.55
C THR A 45 32.38 12.47 5.00
N ARG A 46 31.52 12.90 4.05
CA ARG A 46 30.67 11.98 3.29
C ARG A 46 31.58 10.99 2.54
N ARG A 47 31.74 9.78 3.08
CA ARG A 47 32.37 8.67 2.33
C ARG A 47 31.36 8.19 1.31
N SER A 48 31.42 8.74 0.10
CA SER A 48 30.77 8.12 -1.05
C SER A 48 31.32 6.69 -1.15
N LEU A 49 30.47 5.70 -0.88
CA LEU A 49 30.88 4.31 -0.97
C LEU A 49 31.22 4.06 -2.43
N ARG A 50 32.51 3.88 -2.75
CA ARG A 50 32.88 3.30 -4.04
C ARG A 50 32.14 1.96 -4.11
N PRO A 51 31.38 1.66 -5.18
CA PRO A 51 30.75 0.36 -5.32
C PRO A 51 31.82 -0.71 -5.13
N VAL A 52 31.68 -1.50 -4.06
CA VAL A 52 32.59 -2.62 -3.82
C VAL A 52 32.17 -3.69 -4.81
N PRO A 53 33.03 -4.09 -5.77
CA PRO A 53 32.72 -5.19 -6.66
C PRO A 53 32.39 -6.40 -5.82
N ASN A 54 31.36 -7.15 -6.21
CA ASN A 54 31.04 -8.40 -5.53
C ASN A 54 32.31 -9.26 -5.47
N PRO A 55 32.86 -9.57 -4.27
CA PRO A 55 34.12 -10.30 -4.14
C PRO A 55 34.03 -11.72 -4.67
N ASP A 56 32.80 -12.21 -4.89
CA ASP A 56 32.54 -13.49 -5.51
C ASP A 56 32.41 -13.34 -7.04
N GLN A 57 33.51 -13.61 -7.74
CA GLN A 57 33.60 -13.67 -9.21
C GLN A 57 32.75 -14.82 -9.81
N TYR A 58 32.26 -15.73 -8.98
CA TYR A 58 31.40 -16.85 -9.34
C TYR A 58 30.01 -16.73 -8.74
N ALA A 59 29.62 -15.53 -8.28
CA ALA A 59 28.31 -15.33 -7.68
C ALA A 59 27.24 -15.80 -8.66
N ASN A 60 26.53 -16.85 -8.28
CA ASN A 60 25.41 -17.33 -9.06
C ASN A 60 24.45 -16.16 -9.31
N PRO A 61 24.02 -15.92 -10.56
CA PRO A 61 23.01 -14.93 -10.85
C PRO A 61 21.85 -15.11 -9.89
N GLN A 62 21.50 -14.05 -9.16
CA GLN A 62 20.34 -14.12 -8.27
C GLN A 62 19.14 -14.56 -9.11
N PRO A 63 18.44 -15.63 -8.72
CA PRO A 63 17.33 -16.14 -9.50
C PRO A 63 16.32 -15.00 -9.73
N HIS A 64 15.70 -14.98 -10.91
CA HIS A 64 14.75 -13.93 -11.24
C HIS A 64 13.62 -13.92 -10.21
N ARG A 65 13.59 -12.88 -9.36
CA ARG A 65 12.57 -12.75 -8.31
C ARG A 65 11.29 -12.21 -8.93
N CYS A 66 10.26 -13.06 -9.02
CA CYS A 66 8.93 -12.69 -9.52
C CYS A 66 8.14 -11.76 -8.59
N ARG A 67 8.63 -11.56 -7.34
CA ARG A 67 8.06 -10.64 -6.33
C ARG A 67 6.56 -10.90 -6.11
N PRO A 68 6.22 -12.05 -5.52
CA PRO A 68 4.86 -12.31 -5.08
C PRO A 68 4.44 -11.24 -4.06
N TYR A 69 3.18 -10.79 -4.12
CA TYR A 69 2.71 -9.67 -3.28
C TYR A 69 1.44 -9.98 -2.48
N ARG A 70 0.30 -10.21 -3.15
CA ARG A 70 -0.97 -10.57 -2.52
C ARG A 70 -1.38 -11.99 -2.90
N VAL A 71 -2.20 -12.61 -2.05
CA VAL A 71 -2.72 -13.97 -2.24
C VAL A 71 -4.23 -14.00 -2.01
N ALA A 72 -4.94 -14.78 -2.82
CA ALA A 72 -6.31 -15.20 -2.58
C ALA A 72 -6.38 -16.72 -2.61
N ALA A 73 -7.16 -17.33 -1.71
CA ALA A 73 -7.40 -18.76 -1.70
C ALA A 73 -8.80 -19.09 -2.24
N SER A 74 -8.97 -20.29 -2.78
CA SER A 74 -10.30 -20.84 -3.05
C SER A 74 -11.02 -21.13 -1.73
N ALA A 75 -12.34 -21.16 -1.74
CA ALA A 75 -13.15 -21.40 -0.55
C ALA A 75 -12.84 -22.75 0.14
N ASP A 76 -12.44 -23.76 -0.65
CA ASP A 76 -12.00 -25.07 -0.16
C ASP A 76 -10.51 -25.12 0.26
N GLY A 77 -9.78 -24.02 0.11
CA GLY A 77 -8.35 -23.89 0.44
C GLY A 77 -7.41 -24.70 -0.46
N ARG A 78 -7.89 -25.33 -1.53
CA ARG A 78 -7.08 -26.21 -2.38
C ARG A 78 -6.27 -25.47 -3.43
N ARG A 79 -6.71 -24.27 -3.82
CA ARG A 79 -6.05 -23.42 -4.81
C ARG A 79 -5.74 -22.04 -4.24
N ALA A 80 -4.66 -21.44 -4.71
CA ALA A 80 -4.32 -20.06 -4.38
C ALA A 80 -3.86 -19.31 -5.63
N TRP A 81 -4.22 -18.03 -5.73
CA TRP A 81 -3.77 -17.09 -6.75
C TRP A 81 -2.86 -16.06 -6.09
N ILE A 82 -1.70 -15.82 -6.68
CA ILE A 82 -0.68 -14.91 -6.15
C ILE A 82 -0.29 -13.90 -7.20
N THR A 83 -0.40 -12.60 -6.88
CA THR A 83 0.05 -11.54 -7.78
C THR A 83 1.57 -11.50 -7.85
N LEU A 84 2.13 -11.54 -9.06
CA LEU A 84 3.56 -11.39 -9.32
C LEU A 84 3.82 -9.94 -9.76
N SER A 85 3.78 -9.01 -8.80
CA SER A 85 3.74 -7.57 -9.08
C SER A 85 5.02 -7.01 -9.71
N GLY A 86 6.16 -7.67 -9.52
CA GLY A 86 7.46 -7.12 -9.94
C GLY A 86 7.89 -5.91 -9.10
N LYS A 87 8.62 -4.98 -9.71
CA LYS A 87 9.02 -3.69 -9.09
C LYS A 87 8.26 -2.56 -9.77
N GLU A 88 8.09 -1.43 -9.11
CA GLU A 88 7.47 -0.25 -9.75
C GLU A 88 8.16 0.13 -11.06
N ILE A 89 9.50 0.12 -11.08
CA ILE A 89 10.30 0.39 -12.28
C ILE A 89 10.31 -0.75 -13.33
N ARG A 90 9.92 -1.96 -12.94
CA ARG A 90 9.86 -3.16 -13.80
C ARG A 90 8.68 -4.03 -13.34
N PRO A 91 7.45 -3.62 -13.68
CA PRO A 91 6.24 -4.28 -13.20
C PRO A 91 6.11 -5.66 -13.85
N GLY A 92 5.57 -6.61 -13.09
CA GLY A 92 5.11 -7.88 -13.63
C GLY A 92 3.72 -7.74 -14.25
N SER A 93 3.22 -8.85 -14.79
CA SER A 93 1.94 -8.92 -15.50
C SER A 93 1.35 -10.33 -15.40
N GLU A 94 1.62 -11.02 -14.30
CA GLU A 94 1.26 -12.42 -14.12
C GLU A 94 0.65 -12.66 -12.74
N VAL A 95 -0.24 -13.63 -12.67
CA VAL A 95 -0.72 -14.26 -11.44
C VAL A 95 -0.31 -15.73 -11.46
N ALA A 96 0.40 -16.17 -10.43
CA ALA A 96 0.69 -17.59 -10.23
C ALA A 96 -0.52 -18.29 -9.61
N VAL A 97 -0.84 -19.48 -10.10
CA VAL A 97 -1.86 -20.36 -9.53
C VAL A 97 -1.16 -21.54 -8.86
N LEU A 98 -1.48 -21.80 -7.60
CA LEU A 98 -0.89 -22.90 -6.83
C LEU A 98 -1.93 -23.97 -6.52
N ASP A 99 -1.49 -25.22 -6.59
CA ASP A 99 -2.09 -26.33 -5.86
C ASP A 99 -1.51 -26.33 -4.44
N VAL A 100 -2.36 -26.03 -3.46
CA VAL A 100 -1.95 -25.85 -2.06
C VAL A 100 -1.55 -27.19 -1.43
N PRO A 101 -2.35 -28.28 -1.52
CA PRO A 101 -1.94 -29.59 -1.03
C PRO A 101 -0.64 -30.12 -1.65
N ALA A 102 -0.48 -29.98 -2.97
CA ALA A 102 0.69 -30.46 -3.69
C ALA A 102 1.89 -29.51 -3.59
N ARG A 103 1.71 -28.31 -3.03
CA ARG A 103 2.75 -27.30 -2.79
C ARG A 103 3.51 -26.91 -4.06
N ARG A 104 2.79 -26.79 -5.18
CA ARG A 104 3.40 -26.47 -6.47
C ARG A 104 2.57 -25.47 -7.27
N GLU A 105 3.27 -24.71 -8.10
CA GLU A 105 2.65 -23.87 -9.13
C GLU A 105 2.08 -24.75 -10.23
N THR A 106 0.81 -24.52 -10.59
CA THR A 106 0.14 -25.24 -11.66
C THR A 106 0.19 -24.48 -12.98
N CYS A 107 0.08 -23.16 -12.94
CA CYS A 107 0.19 -22.30 -14.11
C CYS A 107 0.42 -20.84 -13.73
N ARG A 108 0.67 -20.02 -14.76
CA ARG A 108 0.64 -18.55 -14.67
C ARG A 108 -0.40 -18.01 -15.62
N VAL A 109 -1.13 -17.02 -15.15
CA VAL A 109 -2.16 -16.31 -15.92
C VAL A 109 -1.63 -14.92 -16.22
N THR A 110 -1.55 -14.56 -17.51
CA THR A 110 -1.21 -13.20 -17.93
C THR A 110 -2.37 -12.27 -17.64
N VAL A 111 -2.08 -11.14 -16.99
CA VAL A 111 -3.04 -10.10 -16.59
C VAL A 111 -2.49 -8.71 -16.96
N GLY A 112 -3.13 -7.65 -16.48
CA GLY A 112 -2.63 -6.28 -16.65
C GLY A 112 -1.31 -6.01 -15.92
N ARG A 113 -0.81 -4.78 -16.09
CA ARG A 113 0.52 -4.37 -15.61
C ARG A 113 0.48 -4.03 -14.12
N TYR A 114 1.46 -4.54 -13.38
CA TYR A 114 1.59 -4.41 -11.92
C TYR A 114 0.36 -4.94 -11.19
N PRO A 115 0.06 -6.26 -11.29
CA PRO A 115 -1.04 -6.86 -10.55
C PRO A 115 -0.80 -6.65 -9.06
N PHE A 116 -1.75 -6.05 -8.36
CA PHE A 116 -1.59 -5.61 -6.98
C PHE A 116 -2.36 -6.52 -6.03
N ALA A 117 -3.69 -6.40 -6.02
CA ALA A 117 -4.59 -7.25 -5.27
C ALA A 117 -5.16 -8.36 -6.16
N VAL A 118 -5.49 -9.47 -5.52
CA VAL A 118 -6.23 -10.59 -6.09
C VAL A 118 -7.30 -10.99 -5.09
N ARG A 119 -8.52 -11.29 -5.57
CA ARG A 119 -9.65 -11.72 -4.74
C ARG A 119 -10.51 -12.74 -5.45
N MET A 120 -10.96 -13.74 -4.70
CA MET A 120 -11.98 -14.69 -5.12
C MET A 120 -13.36 -14.06 -4.94
N HIS A 121 -14.17 -14.11 -5.99
CA HIS A 121 -15.57 -13.72 -5.94
C HIS A 121 -16.37 -14.72 -5.08
N PRO A 122 -17.41 -14.28 -4.34
CA PRO A 122 -18.19 -15.16 -3.45
C PRO A 122 -18.81 -16.39 -4.15
N SER A 123 -19.09 -16.31 -5.45
CA SER A 123 -19.56 -17.48 -6.23
C SER A 123 -18.51 -18.59 -6.39
N GLY A 124 -17.23 -18.34 -6.09
CA GLY A 124 -16.12 -19.27 -6.24
C GLY A 124 -15.66 -19.50 -7.68
N ARG A 125 -16.33 -18.90 -8.67
CA ARG A 125 -16.02 -19.06 -10.10
C ARG A 125 -15.04 -18.02 -10.63
N TRP A 126 -15.07 -16.81 -10.08
CA TRP A 126 -14.33 -15.66 -10.63
C TRP A 126 -13.22 -15.22 -9.69
N VAL A 127 -12.07 -14.87 -10.23
CA VAL A 127 -10.98 -14.24 -9.49
C VAL A 127 -10.68 -12.89 -10.14
N ALA A 128 -10.86 -11.80 -9.40
CA ALA A 128 -10.54 -10.46 -9.88
C ALA A 128 -9.14 -10.04 -9.42
N VAL A 129 -8.45 -9.34 -10.31
CA VAL A 129 -7.09 -8.83 -10.11
C VAL A 129 -7.08 -7.35 -10.41
N THR A 130 -6.65 -6.53 -9.44
CA THR A 130 -6.39 -5.11 -9.66
C THR A 130 -5.03 -4.95 -10.33
N ASN A 131 -4.96 -4.18 -11.41
CA ASN A 131 -3.73 -3.92 -12.14
C ASN A 131 -3.35 -2.46 -11.95
N ARG A 132 -2.46 -2.16 -11.00
CA ARG A 132 -2.17 -0.77 -10.56
C ARG A 132 -1.71 0.12 -11.71
N TYR A 133 -1.00 -0.45 -12.69
CA TYR A 133 -0.51 0.30 -13.85
C TYR A 133 -1.32 0.04 -15.12
N SER A 134 -2.60 -0.29 -14.97
CA SER A 134 -3.56 -0.41 -16.07
C SER A 134 -4.86 0.31 -15.70
N ASN A 135 -5.69 0.56 -16.70
CA ASN A 135 -7.00 1.20 -16.59
C ASN A 135 -8.14 0.16 -16.58
N PHE A 136 -7.87 -1.04 -16.06
CA PHE A 136 -8.82 -2.13 -15.96
C PHE A 136 -8.42 -3.16 -14.88
N LEU A 137 -9.41 -3.89 -14.40
CA LEU A 137 -9.25 -5.11 -13.60
C LEU A 137 -9.28 -6.32 -14.52
N SER A 138 -8.44 -7.32 -14.26
CA SER A 138 -8.53 -8.61 -14.96
C SER A 138 -9.44 -9.55 -14.17
N VAL A 139 -10.36 -10.23 -14.85
CA VAL A 139 -11.21 -11.28 -14.29
C VAL A 139 -10.77 -12.62 -14.86
N ILE A 140 -10.40 -13.55 -13.99
CA ILE A 140 -9.97 -14.90 -14.32
C ILE A 140 -11.11 -15.88 -14.00
N ASP A 141 -11.44 -16.80 -14.91
CA ASP A 141 -12.26 -17.96 -14.59
C ASP A 141 -11.41 -18.96 -13.77
N ALA A 142 -11.85 -19.25 -12.55
CA ALA A 142 -11.10 -20.08 -11.62
C ALA A 142 -10.99 -21.53 -12.09
N ALA A 143 -11.89 -22.04 -12.94
CA ALA A 143 -11.84 -23.40 -13.44
C ALA A 143 -10.82 -23.53 -14.59
N THR A 144 -10.82 -22.59 -15.53
CA THR A 144 -9.96 -22.65 -16.73
C THR A 144 -8.62 -21.93 -16.56
N ASN A 145 -8.50 -21.02 -15.59
CA ASN A 145 -7.38 -20.10 -15.42
C ASN A 145 -7.18 -19.16 -16.62
N GLU A 146 -8.27 -18.81 -17.32
CA GLU A 146 -8.24 -17.86 -18.43
C GLU A 146 -8.80 -16.51 -18.00
N VAL A 147 -8.24 -15.42 -18.51
CA VAL A 147 -8.83 -14.09 -18.34
C VAL A 147 -10.07 -14.00 -19.20
N THR A 148 -11.24 -13.97 -18.57
CA THR A 148 -12.53 -13.88 -19.24
C THR A 148 -13.01 -12.45 -19.38
N SER A 149 -12.56 -11.48 -18.60
CA SER A 149 -13.02 -10.10 -18.76
C SER A 149 -11.98 -9.09 -18.31
N GLU A 150 -12.09 -7.89 -18.88
CA GLU A 150 -11.43 -6.69 -18.38
C GLU A 150 -12.53 -5.70 -17.97
N ILE A 151 -12.52 -5.27 -16.72
CA ILE A 151 -13.51 -4.31 -16.20
C ILE A 151 -12.83 -2.94 -16.11
N PRO A 152 -13.29 -1.93 -16.87
CA PRO A 152 -12.68 -0.60 -16.84
C PRO A 152 -12.71 0.03 -15.44
N VAL A 153 -11.56 0.52 -14.99
CA VAL A 153 -11.38 1.28 -13.74
C VAL A 153 -10.27 2.31 -13.92
N PRO A 154 -10.17 3.35 -13.07
CA PRO A 154 -9.08 4.31 -13.12
C PRO A 154 -7.71 3.65 -12.93
N PHE A 155 -6.70 4.29 -13.49
CA PHE A 155 -5.31 3.94 -13.26
C PHE A 155 -4.99 4.03 -11.77
N TYR A 156 -4.15 3.13 -11.27
CA TYR A 156 -3.67 3.13 -9.88
C TYR A 156 -4.69 2.71 -8.81
N CYS A 157 -5.61 1.81 -9.17
CA CYS A 157 -6.37 1.05 -8.17
C CYS A 157 -5.47 0.00 -7.51
N GLU A 158 -5.56 -0.13 -6.19
CA GLU A 158 -4.72 -1.02 -5.40
C GLU A 158 -5.51 -2.21 -4.86
N GLU A 159 -6.46 -1.97 -3.96
CA GLU A 159 -7.23 -3.05 -3.32
C GLU A 159 -8.64 -3.17 -3.93
N LEU A 160 -9.19 -4.39 -3.89
CA LEU A 160 -10.57 -4.71 -4.29
C LEU A 160 -11.18 -5.61 -3.22
N GLU A 161 -12.47 -5.39 -2.92
CA GLU A 161 -13.25 -6.26 -2.04
C GLU A 161 -14.67 -6.44 -2.59
N PHE A 162 -15.17 -7.67 -2.61
CA PHE A 162 -16.52 -7.98 -3.10
C PHE A 162 -17.56 -7.82 -1.99
N SER A 163 -18.78 -7.41 -2.35
CA SER A 163 -19.93 -7.58 -1.46
C SER A 163 -20.22 -9.06 -1.22
N PRO A 164 -20.83 -9.45 -0.09
CA PRO A 164 -21.14 -10.86 0.19
C PRO A 164 -22.02 -11.54 -0.88
N ASP A 165 -22.89 -10.77 -1.55
CA ASP A 165 -23.74 -11.25 -2.64
C ASP A 165 -23.03 -11.26 -4.02
N GLY A 166 -21.79 -10.77 -4.09
CA GLY A 166 -20.97 -10.70 -5.30
C GLY A 166 -21.42 -9.66 -6.34
N ARG A 167 -22.45 -8.86 -6.04
CA ARG A 167 -23.00 -7.91 -7.03
C ARG A 167 -22.28 -6.57 -7.05
N LEU A 168 -21.45 -6.28 -6.06
CA LEU A 168 -20.65 -5.07 -5.97
C LEU A 168 -19.18 -5.42 -5.70
N ALA A 169 -18.28 -4.57 -6.18
CA ALA A 169 -16.91 -4.52 -5.70
C ALA A 169 -16.54 -3.09 -5.31
N CYS A 170 -15.92 -2.92 -4.15
CA CYS A 170 -15.31 -1.67 -3.72
C CYS A 170 -13.83 -1.67 -4.10
N LEU A 171 -13.33 -0.56 -4.64
CA LEU A 171 -11.96 -0.39 -5.10
C LEU A 171 -11.32 0.83 -4.43
N ALA A 172 -10.15 0.64 -3.85
CA ALA A 172 -9.35 1.74 -3.34
C ALA A 172 -8.41 2.27 -4.43
N SER A 173 -8.55 3.55 -4.80
CA SER A 173 -7.60 4.22 -5.68
C SER A 173 -6.71 5.15 -4.88
N PHE A 174 -5.42 4.78 -4.82
CA PHE A 174 -4.40 5.59 -4.16
C PHE A 174 -4.19 6.92 -4.90
N ARG A 175 -4.24 6.91 -6.24
CA ARG A 175 -4.01 8.12 -7.05
C ARG A 175 -5.17 9.10 -6.99
N GLU A 176 -6.40 8.60 -7.09
CA GLU A 176 -7.57 9.47 -7.17
C GLU A 176 -8.02 10.00 -5.80
N ASN A 177 -7.44 9.48 -4.71
CA ASN A 177 -7.88 9.73 -3.35
C ASN A 177 -9.38 9.41 -3.17
N GLN A 178 -9.81 8.27 -3.73
CA GLN A 178 -11.22 7.88 -3.81
C GLN A 178 -11.42 6.37 -3.68
N VAL A 179 -12.61 6.01 -3.20
CA VAL A 179 -13.14 4.65 -3.27
C VAL A 179 -14.18 4.60 -4.39
N PHE A 180 -14.01 3.66 -5.31
CA PHE A 180 -14.95 3.41 -6.40
C PHE A 180 -15.80 2.19 -6.10
N VAL A 181 -17.03 2.17 -6.60
CA VAL A 181 -17.89 0.98 -6.56
C VAL A 181 -18.12 0.51 -7.98
N VAL A 182 -18.01 -0.80 -8.21
CA VAL A 182 -18.31 -1.43 -9.48
C VAL A 182 -19.53 -2.32 -9.28
N ASP A 183 -20.59 -2.09 -10.05
CA ASP A 183 -21.66 -3.07 -10.16
C ASP A 183 -21.16 -4.24 -11.01
N LEU A 184 -21.34 -5.44 -10.51
CA LEU A 184 -20.92 -6.68 -11.15
C LEU A 184 -22.14 -7.44 -11.64
N ARG A 185 -21.99 -8.03 -12.83
CA ARG A 185 -23.00 -8.88 -13.44
C ARG A 185 -22.36 -9.99 -14.23
N GLU A 186 -22.89 -11.19 -14.08
CA GLU A 186 -22.51 -12.34 -14.90
C GLU A 186 -23.41 -12.38 -16.13
N GLU A 187 -22.80 -12.26 -17.31
CA GLU A 187 -23.50 -12.28 -18.60
C GLU A 187 -22.69 -13.14 -19.58
N ASN A 188 -23.36 -14.07 -20.28
CA ASN A 188 -22.73 -14.95 -21.28
C ASN A 188 -21.50 -15.71 -20.75
N GLY A 189 -21.53 -16.16 -19.49
CA GLY A 189 -20.42 -16.87 -18.86
C GLY A 189 -19.18 -16.01 -18.61
N ARG A 190 -19.34 -14.69 -18.42
CA ARG A 190 -18.27 -13.75 -18.09
C ARG A 190 -18.76 -12.84 -16.97
N LEU A 191 -17.92 -12.56 -15.96
CA LEU A 191 -18.19 -11.50 -15.00
C LEU A 191 -17.79 -10.16 -15.62
N THR A 192 -18.73 -9.25 -15.77
CA THR A 192 -18.49 -7.88 -16.25
C THR A 192 -18.86 -6.89 -15.16
N GLY A 193 -18.50 -5.62 -15.33
CA GLY A 193 -18.92 -4.60 -14.40
C GLY A 193 -18.96 -3.20 -14.95
N ARG A 194 -19.71 -2.34 -14.26
CA ARG A 194 -19.80 -0.91 -14.54
C ARG A 194 -19.39 -0.15 -13.29
N MET A 195 -18.39 0.72 -13.43
CA MET A 195 -17.98 1.59 -12.34
C MET A 195 -19.01 2.70 -12.10
N ARG A 196 -19.26 2.98 -10.83
CA ARG A 196 -19.95 4.14 -10.29
C ARG A 196 -18.97 4.95 -9.44
N GLU A 197 -19.01 6.25 -9.63
CA GLU A 197 -18.41 7.17 -8.67
C GLU A 197 -19.43 7.37 -7.54
N LEU A 198 -19.00 7.09 -6.30
CA LEU A 198 -19.83 7.39 -5.13
C LEU A 198 -19.83 8.88 -4.77
N GLY A 199 -18.93 9.68 -5.36
CA GLY A 199 -18.90 11.12 -5.17
C GLY A 199 -18.56 11.55 -3.75
N PHE A 200 -17.61 10.86 -3.09
CA PHE A 200 -17.13 11.28 -1.78
C PHE A 200 -16.39 12.63 -1.84
N ASP A 201 -16.46 13.38 -0.74
CA ASP A 201 -15.62 14.54 -0.53
C ASP A 201 -14.14 14.13 -0.62
N ARG A 202 -13.46 14.58 -1.69
CA ARG A 202 -12.04 14.28 -1.97
C ARG A 202 -11.10 14.88 -0.93
N THR A 203 -11.60 15.72 -0.03
CA THR A 203 -10.85 16.31 1.08
C THR A 203 -11.05 15.57 2.40
N ALA A 204 -12.07 14.71 2.52
CA ALA A 204 -12.41 14.01 3.76
C ALA A 204 -11.40 12.92 4.16
N PHE A 205 -10.65 12.36 3.20
CA PHE A 205 -9.58 11.39 3.45
C PHE A 205 -8.21 12.07 3.56
N ARG A 206 -8.12 13.20 4.25
CA ARG A 206 -6.82 13.70 4.73
C ARG A 206 -6.64 13.19 6.14
N GLY A 207 -5.56 12.46 6.41
CA GLY A 207 -5.04 12.42 7.78
C GLY A 207 -4.80 13.87 8.18
N ASP A 208 -5.22 14.26 9.37
CA ASP A 208 -4.99 15.62 9.88
C ASP A 208 -3.53 15.98 9.57
N GLU A 209 -3.34 17.07 8.82
CA GLU A 209 -2.03 17.68 8.77
C GLU A 209 -1.68 17.94 10.23
N ILE A 210 -0.66 17.25 10.76
CA ILE A 210 -0.16 17.61 12.08
C ILE A 210 0.38 19.02 11.91
N ALA A 211 -0.48 20.01 12.18
CA ALA A 211 -0.16 21.42 12.13
C ALA A 211 0.98 21.63 13.13
N GLY A 212 2.20 21.73 12.61
CA GLY A 212 3.40 21.90 13.43
C GLY A 212 4.62 21.09 13.01
N ILE A 213 4.52 20.10 12.12
CA ILE A 213 5.74 19.54 11.49
C ILE A 213 6.04 20.40 10.27
N ALA A 214 6.85 21.43 10.45
CA ALA A 214 7.51 22.10 9.34
C ALA A 214 8.20 21.03 8.50
N THR A 215 7.74 20.82 7.27
CA THR A 215 8.54 20.15 6.26
C THR A 215 9.74 21.05 5.99
N GLU A 216 10.81 20.86 6.76
CA GLU A 216 12.11 21.33 6.32
C GLU A 216 12.40 20.61 5.00
N SER A 217 12.37 21.38 3.93
CA SER A 217 12.88 20.96 2.63
C SER A 217 14.37 20.73 2.82
N VAL A 218 14.76 19.48 3.05
CA VAL A 218 16.16 19.07 2.99
C VAL A 218 16.60 19.31 1.55
N CYS A 219 17.40 20.38 1.37
CA CYS A 219 18.09 20.83 0.16
C CYS A 219 17.48 22.08 -0.52
N ARG A 220 17.95 23.26 -0.11
CA ARG A 220 17.95 24.51 -0.90
C ARG A 220 19.36 25.00 -1.25
N SER A 221 20.36 24.12 -1.22
CA SER A 221 21.73 24.48 -1.57
C SER A 221 22.52 23.25 -2.03
N CYS A 222 22.29 22.86 -3.27
CA CYS A 222 23.33 22.34 -4.14
C CYS A 222 23.51 23.40 -5.23
N GLY A 223 24.75 23.86 -5.41
CA GLY A 223 25.15 25.04 -6.19
C GLY A 223 24.68 25.09 -7.64
#